data_AF-A0A0P1H6E9-F1
#
_entry.id   AF-A0A0P1H6E9-F1
#
_cell.length_a   1.000
_cell.length_b   1.000
_cell.length_c   1.000
_cell.angle_alpha   90.00
_cell.angle_beta   90.00
_cell.angle_gamma   90.00
#
_symmetry.space_group_name_H-M   'P 1'
#
loop_
_entity.id
_entity.type
_entity.pdbx_description
1 polymer ?
#
loop_
_entity_poly.entity_id
_entity_poly.type
_entity_poly.pdbx_seq_one_letter_code
_entity_poly.pdbx_strand_id
1 'polypeptide(L)'
;MSLLFKPLIFTACLLMAAGAQAASDRIALVIGVADYQYLPPLENTRNDAAAMADTLEGIGFDVSLALDPGAAEMEQLLQDFAFRSEVADLALVYFAGHGIEVQGENFLIPADAKVAGNRDVQRQSLSLKQLLAAVDRARKMRIVILDSCRDNPLGDSIALEQGGTQAAETAAATRGGGGMAPADPDRGTLVAFAAKDGQVALDGSGSNSPYATALMEKMVQPGLEISLMFRQVRDRVLETTGNLQEPHTYGSLTGVPFYLAGPGANDAPVSVADASAAWAALKPDQEEQLLALADLGDTRSMLGLAYIRLNPNEGRFDPKAAVDFLQRAADAGSPEAQFELAKLYERGTGVDADPARALELYQAAAAQDFADAINDLGFLHYQGGLGLRANPKKALTFFERAADLRHPQAQFNFAALIDDGLIPSKGPEDSAHYLYAALRSGSSDVLNLLSERPKMFTAETRRALQRKLKDNNFYAGAIDGDFGPGTQRGIRQAYGLEG
;
A
#
# COMPACT_ATOMS: atom_id res chain seq x y z
N MET A 1 59.17 36.70 41.16
CA MET A 1 58.00 37.32 41.79
C MET A 1 56.78 36.91 41.00
N SER A 2 55.86 36.28 41.69
CA SER A 2 54.65 35.52 41.33
C SER A 2 53.77 36.10 40.22
N LEU A 3 53.04 35.21 39.52
CA LEU A 3 51.60 35.24 39.18
C LEU A 3 51.38 34.31 37.96
N LEU A 4 50.36 33.46 37.83
CA LEU A 4 49.48 32.74 38.75
C LEU A 4 48.66 31.77 37.86
N PHE A 5 48.36 30.61 38.42
CA PHE A 5 47.46 29.56 37.93
C PHE A 5 46.07 30.07 37.49
N LYS A 6 45.51 29.50 36.41
CA LYS A 6 44.08 29.11 36.33
C LYS A 6 43.91 27.88 35.40
N PRO A 7 43.39 26.74 35.89
CA PRO A 7 42.94 25.66 35.03
C PRO A 7 41.50 25.94 34.58
N LEU A 8 41.23 25.83 33.29
CA LEU A 8 39.87 25.88 32.75
C LEU A 8 39.18 24.55 33.09
N ILE A 9 38.18 24.62 33.96
CA ILE A 9 37.27 23.52 34.27
C ILE A 9 36.38 23.31 33.05
N PHE A 10 36.53 22.18 32.35
CA PHE A 10 35.56 21.71 31.36
C PHE A 10 34.38 21.11 32.13
N THR A 11 33.31 21.87 32.28
CA THR A 11 32.02 21.35 32.75
C THR A 11 31.45 20.48 31.63
N ALA A 12 31.48 19.17 31.81
CA ALA A 12 30.76 18.23 30.95
C ALA A 12 29.25 18.40 31.18
N CYS A 13 28.59 19.19 30.34
CA CYS A 13 27.14 19.13 30.21
C CYS A 13 26.78 17.82 29.52
N LEU A 14 26.37 16.84 30.33
CA LEU A 14 25.65 15.66 29.88
C LEU A 14 24.30 16.14 29.31
N LEU A 15 24.25 16.39 28.01
CA LEU A 15 22.99 16.50 27.28
C LEU A 15 22.46 15.09 27.10
N MET A 16 21.50 14.72 27.95
CA MET A 16 20.56 13.64 27.66
C MET A 16 19.86 14.00 26.35
N ALA A 17 20.28 13.40 25.24
CA ALA A 17 19.49 13.38 24.03
C ALA A 17 18.24 12.55 24.33
N ALA A 18 17.14 13.22 24.64
CA ALA A 18 15.82 12.62 24.48
C ALA A 18 15.71 12.21 23.01
N GLY A 19 15.51 10.91 22.76
CA GLY A 19 15.41 10.38 21.41
C GLY A 19 14.30 11.10 20.66
N ALA A 20 14.66 11.73 19.56
CA ALA A 20 13.71 12.10 18.53
C ALA A 20 13.22 10.77 17.94
N GLN A 21 11.95 10.47 18.16
CA GLN A 21 11.33 9.25 17.67
C GLN A 21 11.03 9.46 16.19
N ALA A 22 12.01 9.15 15.35
CA ALA A 22 11.89 9.19 13.90
C ALA A 22 10.52 8.63 13.48
N ALA A 23 9.77 9.40 12.70
CA ALA A 23 8.54 8.90 12.09
C ALA A 23 8.87 7.60 11.37
N SER A 24 8.31 6.49 11.83
CA SER A 24 8.65 5.18 11.28
C SER A 24 8.17 5.11 9.83
N ASP A 25 9.05 4.68 8.92
CA ASP A 25 8.69 4.36 7.54
C ASP A 25 7.63 3.24 7.47
N ARG A 26 7.39 2.51 8.58
CA ARG A 26 6.45 1.41 8.70
C ARG A 26 5.48 1.69 9.84
N ILE A 27 4.20 1.83 9.53
CA ILE A 27 3.14 2.05 10.53
C ILE A 27 2.13 0.91 10.50
N ALA A 28 1.59 0.55 11.66
CA ALA A 28 0.48 -0.40 11.73
C ALA A 28 -0.63 0.07 12.67
N LEU A 29 -1.87 -0.23 12.30
CA LEU A 29 -3.04 -0.13 13.17
C LEU A 29 -3.54 -1.55 13.43
N VAL A 30 -3.55 -1.95 14.70
CA VAL A 30 -3.97 -3.29 15.13
C VAL A 30 -5.21 -3.14 15.98
N ILE A 31 -6.31 -3.75 15.53
CA ILE A 31 -7.61 -3.66 16.19
C ILE A 31 -8.04 -5.07 16.56
N GLY A 32 -8.31 -5.30 17.85
CA GLY A 32 -8.93 -6.53 18.34
C GLY A 32 -10.26 -6.21 19.03
N VAL A 33 -11.35 -6.84 18.59
CA VAL A 33 -12.68 -6.69 19.21
C VAL A 33 -13.18 -8.05 19.67
N ALA A 34 -13.12 -8.28 20.98
CA ALA A 34 -13.47 -9.51 21.67
C ALA A 34 -14.68 -9.34 22.60
N ASP A 35 -14.78 -8.24 23.35
CA ASP A 35 -15.83 -8.00 24.35
C ASP A 35 -16.97 -7.14 23.78
N TYR A 36 -17.90 -7.81 23.10
CA TYR A 36 -19.05 -7.17 22.47
C TYR A 36 -20.19 -6.90 23.45
N GLN A 37 -20.74 -5.68 23.44
CA GLN A 37 -21.88 -5.32 24.30
C GLN A 37 -23.18 -6.03 23.90
N TYR A 38 -23.34 -6.35 22.61
CA TYR A 38 -24.59 -6.89 22.04
C TYR A 38 -24.41 -8.18 21.23
N LEU A 39 -23.19 -8.70 21.11
CA LEU A 39 -22.87 -9.93 20.37
C LEU A 39 -22.13 -10.92 21.27
N PRO A 40 -22.06 -12.21 20.90
CA PRO A 40 -21.23 -13.17 21.62
C PRO A 40 -19.75 -12.75 21.61
N PRO A 41 -19.06 -12.87 22.76
CA PRO A 41 -17.64 -12.54 22.83
C PRO A 41 -16.80 -13.57 22.08
N LEU A 42 -15.60 -13.16 21.69
CA LEU A 42 -14.57 -14.02 21.09
C LEU A 42 -13.45 -14.26 22.10
N GLU A 43 -12.91 -15.47 22.16
CA GLU A 43 -11.97 -15.85 23.23
C GLU A 43 -10.54 -15.39 22.91
N ASN A 44 -10.07 -15.60 21.67
CA ASN A 44 -8.67 -15.37 21.31
C ASN A 44 -8.39 -14.02 20.65
N THR A 45 -9.40 -13.34 20.12
CA THR A 45 -9.23 -12.08 19.37
C THR A 45 -8.40 -11.01 20.09
N ARG A 46 -8.57 -10.86 21.42
CA ARG A 46 -7.76 -9.92 22.21
C ARG A 46 -6.29 -10.35 22.26
N ASN A 47 -6.02 -11.65 22.39
CA ASN A 47 -4.66 -12.20 22.40
C ASN A 47 -4.03 -12.08 21.01
N ASP A 48 -4.79 -12.35 19.96
CA ASP A 48 -4.34 -12.24 18.57
C ASP A 48 -3.88 -10.81 18.27
N ALA A 49 -4.70 -9.81 18.61
CA ALA A 49 -4.36 -8.40 18.42
C ALA A 49 -3.13 -7.98 19.24
N ALA A 50 -3.04 -8.36 20.50
CA ALA A 50 -1.88 -8.03 21.33
C ALA A 50 -0.59 -8.68 20.81
N ALA A 51 -0.63 -9.99 20.50
CA ALA A 51 0.53 -10.72 19.99
C ALA A 51 0.95 -10.24 18.59
N MET A 52 -0.01 -9.86 17.75
CA MET A 52 0.26 -9.27 16.44
C MET A 52 0.93 -7.90 16.57
N ALA A 53 0.47 -7.06 17.51
CA ALA A 53 1.10 -5.78 17.81
C ALA A 53 2.56 -5.97 18.25
N ASP A 54 2.81 -6.85 19.22
CA ASP A 54 4.17 -7.16 19.69
C ASP A 54 5.06 -7.69 18.54
N THR A 55 4.50 -8.53 17.67
CA THR A 55 5.21 -9.08 16.51
C THR A 55 5.60 -7.99 15.52
N LEU A 56 4.68 -7.07 15.21
CA LEU A 56 4.89 -5.95 14.29
C LEU A 56 5.92 -4.96 14.85
N GLU A 57 5.82 -4.62 16.15
CA GLU A 57 6.83 -3.80 16.84
C GLU A 57 8.22 -4.46 16.76
N GLY A 58 8.28 -5.77 16.99
CA GLY A 58 9.52 -6.56 16.92
C GLY A 58 10.22 -6.55 15.55
N ILE A 59 9.47 -6.32 14.46
CA ILE A 59 10.01 -6.17 13.10
C ILE A 59 10.07 -4.71 12.63
N GLY A 60 9.91 -3.74 13.54
CA GLY A 60 10.20 -2.33 13.31
C GLY A 60 9.01 -1.48 12.84
N PHE A 61 7.78 -1.90 13.10
CA PHE A 61 6.61 -1.03 12.91
C PHE A 61 6.40 -0.09 14.09
N ASP A 62 5.89 1.10 13.79
CA ASP A 62 5.23 1.98 14.77
C ASP A 62 3.75 1.56 14.84
N VAL A 63 3.38 0.90 15.94
CA VAL A 63 2.08 0.24 16.09
C VAL A 63 1.13 1.07 16.94
N SER A 64 -0.10 1.21 16.48
CA SER A 64 -1.24 1.71 17.26
C SER A 64 -2.18 0.54 17.53
N LEU A 65 -2.25 0.09 18.79
CA LEU A 65 -3.10 -1.01 19.23
C LEU A 65 -4.38 -0.47 19.88
N ALA A 66 -5.54 -0.98 19.44
CA ALA A 66 -6.84 -0.71 20.05
C ALA A 66 -7.55 -2.02 20.38
N LEU A 67 -8.02 -2.15 21.64
CA LEU A 67 -8.71 -3.33 22.14
C LEU A 67 -10.13 -2.95 22.56
N ASP A 68 -11.12 -3.65 21.99
CA ASP A 68 -12.55 -3.41 22.15
C ASP A 68 -13.01 -1.96 21.87
N PRO A 69 -12.52 -1.29 20.81
CA PRO A 69 -12.95 0.07 20.51
C PRO A 69 -14.43 0.12 20.11
N GLY A 70 -15.09 1.22 20.50
CA GLY A 70 -16.42 1.57 20.00
C GLY A 70 -16.36 2.20 18.60
N ALA A 71 -17.52 2.40 17.97
CA ALA A 71 -17.61 2.89 16.59
C ALA A 71 -16.93 4.25 16.38
N ALA A 72 -17.15 5.20 17.30
CA ALA A 72 -16.56 6.55 17.21
C ALA A 72 -15.04 6.53 17.39
N GLU A 73 -14.53 5.63 18.24
CA GLU A 73 -13.10 5.47 18.45
C GLU A 73 -12.43 4.85 17.22
N MET A 74 -13.02 3.81 16.64
CA MET A 74 -12.53 3.22 15.39
C MET A 74 -12.48 4.23 14.24
N GLU A 75 -13.50 5.09 14.12
CA GLU A 75 -13.51 6.15 13.10
C GLU A 75 -12.35 7.13 13.29
N GLN A 76 -12.13 7.59 14.53
CA GLN A 76 -11.01 8.49 14.85
C GLN A 76 -9.65 7.82 14.57
N LEU A 77 -9.48 6.56 14.98
CA LEU A 77 -8.25 5.78 14.73
C LEU A 77 -7.95 5.66 13.24
N LEU A 78 -8.96 5.41 12.39
CA LEU A 78 -8.76 5.34 10.94
C LEU A 78 -8.41 6.71 10.35
N GLN A 79 -9.01 7.80 10.82
CA GLN A 79 -8.68 9.15 10.34
C GLN A 79 -7.24 9.52 10.69
N ASP A 80 -6.82 9.26 11.93
CA ASP A 80 -5.45 9.52 12.38
C ASP A 80 -4.44 8.65 11.64
N PHE A 81 -4.77 7.37 11.43
CA PHE A 81 -3.94 6.44 10.66
C PHE A 81 -3.83 6.84 9.19
N ALA A 82 -4.92 7.30 8.57
CA ALA A 82 -4.92 7.78 7.18
C ALA A 82 -4.01 8.99 6.98
N PHE A 83 -3.97 9.91 7.94
CA PHE A 83 -3.07 11.06 7.88
C PHE A 83 -1.59 10.65 8.03
N ARG A 84 -1.30 9.70 8.92
CA ARG A 84 0.06 9.16 9.12
C ARG A 84 0.52 8.34 7.91
N SER A 85 -0.39 7.60 7.28
CA SER A 85 -0.06 6.72 6.15
C SER A 85 0.45 7.48 4.94
N GLU A 86 0.10 8.76 4.75
CA GLU A 86 0.53 9.50 3.55
C GLU A 86 2.05 9.67 3.42
N VAL A 87 2.80 9.55 4.51
CA VAL A 87 4.28 9.60 4.49
C VAL A 87 4.96 8.27 4.81
N ALA A 88 4.19 7.27 5.22
CA ALA A 88 4.71 5.94 5.48
C ALA A 88 5.07 5.25 4.15
N ASP A 89 6.18 4.53 4.14
CA ASP A 89 6.50 3.60 3.06
C ASP A 89 5.55 2.41 3.09
N LEU A 90 5.22 1.94 4.29
CA LEU A 90 4.36 0.79 4.53
C LEU A 90 3.29 1.13 5.56
N ALA A 91 2.02 0.91 5.19
CA ALA A 91 0.89 0.97 6.11
C ALA A 91 0.20 -0.39 6.17
N LEU A 92 0.02 -0.91 7.38
CA LEU A 92 -0.66 -2.16 7.65
C LEU A 92 -1.83 -1.95 8.60
N VAL A 93 -3.01 -2.45 8.26
CA VAL A 93 -4.12 -2.59 9.21
C VAL A 93 -4.37 -4.07 9.46
N TYR A 94 -4.38 -4.46 10.72
CA TYR A 94 -4.81 -5.78 11.17
C TYR A 94 -6.09 -5.63 11.98
N PHE A 95 -7.12 -6.39 11.61
CA PHE A 95 -8.35 -6.48 12.38
C PHE A 95 -8.63 -7.92 12.76
N ALA A 96 -8.89 -8.17 14.03
CA ALA A 96 -9.46 -9.41 14.54
C ALA A 96 -10.79 -9.11 15.26
N GLY A 97 -11.83 -9.89 14.97
CA GLY A 97 -13.18 -9.70 15.51
C GLY A 97 -14.30 -10.20 14.60
N HIS A 98 -15.56 -9.86 14.89
CA HIS A 98 -16.69 -10.16 14.00
C HIS A 98 -16.66 -9.32 12.73
N GLY A 99 -16.88 -9.99 11.60
CA GLY A 99 -17.05 -9.37 10.29
C GLY A 99 -18.26 -9.94 9.54
N ILE A 100 -18.96 -9.10 8.78
CA ILE A 100 -20.18 -9.47 8.06
C ILE A 100 -20.19 -8.88 6.65
N GLU A 101 -20.71 -9.62 5.67
CA GLU A 101 -21.06 -9.08 4.36
C GLU A 101 -22.50 -8.58 4.32
N VAL A 102 -22.69 -7.38 3.79
CA VAL A 102 -24.01 -6.86 3.42
C VAL A 102 -23.93 -6.31 2.00
N GLN A 103 -24.69 -6.93 1.07
CA GLN A 103 -24.79 -6.50 -0.33
C GLN A 103 -23.43 -6.45 -1.06
N GLY A 104 -22.57 -7.43 -0.84
CA GLY A 104 -21.24 -7.48 -1.47
C GLY A 104 -20.20 -6.55 -0.84
N GLU A 105 -20.50 -5.92 0.30
CA GLU A 105 -19.55 -5.10 1.05
C GLU A 105 -19.27 -5.68 2.43
N ASN A 106 -18.00 -5.71 2.80
CA ASN A 106 -17.53 -6.23 4.08
C ASN A 106 -17.56 -5.15 5.15
N PHE A 107 -18.15 -5.49 6.29
CA PHE A 107 -18.24 -4.66 7.48
C PHE A 107 -17.59 -5.33 8.67
N LEU A 108 -16.97 -4.52 9.52
CA LEU A 108 -16.26 -4.90 10.73
C LEU A 108 -17.02 -4.31 11.90
N ILE A 109 -17.31 -5.14 12.91
CA ILE A 109 -18.24 -4.77 13.99
C ILE A 109 -17.47 -4.20 15.19
N PRO A 110 -17.75 -2.95 15.60
CA PRO A 110 -17.24 -2.36 16.86
C PRO A 110 -17.82 -3.00 18.12
N ALA A 111 -17.17 -2.81 19.26
CA ALA A 111 -17.59 -3.41 20.54
C ALA A 111 -18.98 -2.95 21.01
N ASP A 112 -19.35 -1.70 20.72
CA ASP A 112 -20.61 -1.07 21.12
C ASP A 112 -21.72 -1.14 20.06
N ALA A 113 -21.46 -1.79 18.92
CA ALA A 113 -22.38 -1.81 17.80
C ALA A 113 -23.59 -2.71 18.08
N LYS A 114 -24.79 -2.13 17.98
CA LYS A 114 -26.05 -2.84 18.10
C LYS A 114 -26.57 -3.21 16.71
N VAL A 115 -26.07 -4.32 16.19
CA VAL A 115 -26.45 -4.85 14.87
C VAL A 115 -27.61 -5.83 14.99
N ALA A 116 -28.82 -5.38 14.66
CA ALA A 116 -30.03 -6.23 14.63
C ALA A 116 -30.51 -6.54 13.20
N GLY A 117 -29.92 -5.91 12.18
CA GLY A 117 -30.25 -6.13 10.77
C GLY A 117 -29.32 -5.34 9.84
N ASN A 118 -29.48 -5.55 8.52
CA ASN A 118 -28.59 -4.97 7.50
C ASN A 118 -28.45 -3.43 7.57
N ARG A 119 -29.53 -2.71 7.89
CA ARG A 119 -29.51 -1.24 8.03
C ARG A 119 -28.72 -0.78 9.25
N ASP A 120 -28.60 -1.62 10.27
CA ASP A 120 -27.86 -1.30 11.48
C ASP A 120 -26.38 -1.58 11.27
N VAL A 121 -26.03 -2.67 10.58
CA VAL A 121 -24.66 -2.95 10.13
C VAL A 121 -24.11 -1.76 9.33
N GLN A 122 -24.84 -1.27 8.31
CA GLN A 122 -24.38 -0.15 7.50
C GLN A 122 -24.22 1.18 8.27
N ARG A 123 -24.89 1.34 9.42
CA ARG A 123 -24.87 2.59 10.21
C ARG A 123 -23.95 2.55 11.41
N GLN A 124 -23.64 1.37 11.93
CA GLN A 124 -22.94 1.18 13.20
C GLN A 124 -21.65 0.36 13.05
N SER A 125 -21.25 0.05 11.82
CA SER A 125 -20.05 -0.74 11.52
C SER A 125 -19.16 -0.01 10.53
N LEU A 126 -17.89 -0.42 10.48
CA LEU A 126 -16.93 0.15 9.54
C LEU A 126 -16.80 -0.75 8.33
N SER A 127 -16.68 -0.18 7.13
CA SER A 127 -16.54 -0.97 5.91
C SER A 127 -15.09 -1.20 5.50
N LEU A 128 -14.82 -2.28 4.76
CA LEU A 128 -13.51 -2.55 4.19
C LEU A 128 -13.01 -1.39 3.31
N LYS A 129 -13.92 -0.66 2.64
CA LYS A 129 -13.54 0.53 1.86
C LYS A 129 -12.92 1.62 2.74
N GLN A 130 -13.41 1.80 3.98
CA GLN A 130 -12.84 2.77 4.91
C GLN A 130 -11.43 2.35 5.37
N LEU A 131 -11.19 1.06 5.58
CA LEU A 131 -9.85 0.53 5.87
C LEU A 131 -8.90 0.72 4.69
N LEU A 132 -9.36 0.39 3.48
CA LEU A 132 -8.59 0.61 2.25
C LEU A 132 -8.24 2.08 2.05
N ALA A 133 -9.19 2.99 2.28
CA ALA A 133 -8.95 4.42 2.22
C ALA A 133 -7.92 4.90 3.27
N ALA A 134 -7.86 4.26 4.44
CA ALA A 134 -6.89 4.62 5.48
C ALA A 134 -5.45 4.21 5.11
N VAL A 135 -5.26 3.11 4.37
CA VAL A 135 -3.93 2.70 3.89
C VAL A 135 -3.56 3.32 2.54
N ASP A 136 -4.54 3.75 1.74
CA ASP A 136 -4.36 4.16 0.32
C ASP A 136 -3.26 5.20 0.11
N ARG A 137 -2.98 6.04 1.11
CA ARG A 137 -2.01 7.11 0.94
C ARG A 137 -0.55 6.67 1.09
N ALA A 138 -0.26 5.46 1.58
CA ALA A 138 1.11 4.95 1.74
C ALA A 138 1.89 4.83 0.42
N ARG A 139 3.21 5.03 0.52
CA ARG A 139 4.09 5.28 -0.63
C ARG A 139 4.46 4.01 -1.40
N LYS A 140 4.72 2.91 -0.70
CA LYS A 140 5.22 1.68 -1.33
C LYS A 140 4.25 0.52 -1.20
N MET A 141 3.72 0.29 0.00
CA MET A 141 2.93 -0.89 0.29
C MET A 141 1.78 -0.61 1.25
N ARG A 142 0.63 -1.23 0.95
CA ARG A 142 -0.63 -1.06 1.68
C ARG A 142 -1.18 -2.44 1.98
N ILE A 143 -1.41 -2.75 3.24
CA ILE A 143 -1.82 -4.09 3.65
C ILE A 143 -3.03 -3.96 4.57
N VAL A 144 -4.10 -4.68 4.25
CA VAL A 144 -5.23 -4.89 5.15
C VAL A 144 -5.37 -6.38 5.41
N ILE A 145 -5.30 -6.77 6.68
CA ILE A 145 -5.42 -8.16 7.11
C ILE A 145 -6.67 -8.27 7.96
N LEU A 146 -7.60 -9.12 7.53
CA LEU A 146 -8.86 -9.38 8.20
C LEU A 146 -8.85 -10.81 8.77
N ASP A 147 -8.57 -10.90 10.07
CA ASP A 147 -8.73 -12.11 10.88
C ASP A 147 -10.10 -12.11 11.57
N SER A 148 -11.15 -11.98 10.75
CA SER A 148 -12.51 -11.94 11.27
C SER A 148 -13.22 -13.27 11.15
N CYS A 149 -13.88 -13.67 12.25
CA CYS A 149 -14.86 -14.73 12.26
C CYS A 149 -16.03 -14.28 11.36
N ARG A 150 -16.14 -14.89 10.18
CA ARG A 150 -17.26 -14.70 9.24
C ARG A 150 -18.51 -15.45 9.72
N ASP A 151 -18.84 -15.33 11.01
CA ASP A 151 -20.08 -15.84 11.58
C ASP A 151 -21.11 -14.72 11.49
N ASN A 152 -22.13 -14.87 10.64
CA ASN A 152 -23.23 -13.90 10.59
C ASN A 152 -23.98 -13.92 11.94
N PRO A 153 -23.81 -12.90 12.81
CA PRO A 153 -24.44 -12.90 14.12
C PRO A 153 -25.97 -12.72 14.04
N LEU A 154 -26.47 -12.37 12.86
CA LEU A 154 -27.89 -12.17 12.57
C LEU A 154 -28.59 -13.51 12.23
N GLY A 155 -27.85 -14.60 12.04
CA GLY A 155 -28.37 -15.91 11.63
C GLY A 155 -29.21 -15.87 10.33
N ASP A 156 -29.93 -16.96 10.04
CA ASP A 156 -30.87 -17.07 8.89
C ASP A 156 -32.06 -16.09 8.94
N SER A 157 -32.17 -15.25 9.97
CA SER A 157 -33.37 -14.46 10.26
C SER A 157 -33.62 -13.30 9.29
N ILE A 158 -32.66 -12.94 8.44
CA ILE A 158 -32.77 -11.86 7.44
C ILE A 158 -33.22 -12.38 6.07
N ALA A 159 -33.09 -13.69 5.80
CA ALA A 159 -33.60 -14.28 4.55
C ALA A 159 -35.13 -14.26 4.46
N LEU A 160 -35.84 -13.98 5.56
CA LEU A 160 -37.30 -14.00 5.65
C LEU A 160 -37.97 -12.64 5.50
N GLU A 161 -37.25 -11.51 5.58
CA GLU A 161 -37.86 -10.17 5.42
C GLU A 161 -37.96 -9.72 3.95
N GLN A 162 -37.35 -10.45 3.01
CA GLN A 162 -37.58 -10.27 1.57
C GLN A 162 -38.42 -11.42 0.99
N GLY A 163 -39.68 -11.55 1.43
CA GLY A 163 -40.49 -12.70 1.01
C GLY A 163 -42.01 -12.57 1.15
N GLY A 164 -42.56 -11.37 1.03
CA GLY A 164 -44.00 -11.19 0.90
C GLY A 164 -44.50 -11.53 -0.51
N THR A 165 -45.03 -12.76 -0.67
CA THR A 165 -45.92 -13.26 -1.74
C THR A 165 -45.34 -13.63 -3.13
N GLN A 166 -45.03 -14.92 -3.35
CA GLN A 166 -45.84 -15.90 -4.13
C GLN A 166 -45.02 -17.14 -4.59
N ALA A 167 -45.60 -18.31 -4.30
CA ALA A 167 -45.56 -19.58 -5.05
C ALA A 167 -44.26 -20.39 -5.26
N ALA A 168 -44.21 -21.50 -4.52
CA ALA A 168 -44.00 -22.90 -4.95
C ALA A 168 -42.77 -23.32 -5.80
N GLU A 169 -42.04 -24.29 -5.19
CA GLU A 169 -41.27 -25.39 -5.80
C GLU A 169 -39.98 -25.07 -6.56
N THR A 170 -38.86 -25.19 -5.85
CA THR A 170 -37.83 -26.21 -6.15
C THR A 170 -36.90 -26.36 -4.95
N ALA A 171 -36.87 -27.55 -4.37
CA ALA A 171 -35.90 -27.93 -3.35
C ALA A 171 -34.52 -28.09 -4.01
N ALA A 172 -33.75 -27.00 -4.01
CA ALA A 172 -32.30 -27.04 -4.13
C ALA A 172 -31.76 -26.26 -2.93
N ALA A 173 -30.98 -26.93 -2.09
CA ALA A 173 -30.39 -26.37 -0.89
C ALA A 173 -29.51 -25.15 -1.21
N THR A 174 -30.08 -23.95 -1.12
CA THR A 174 -29.33 -22.70 -0.96
C THR A 174 -28.80 -22.67 0.47
N ARG A 175 -27.59 -23.21 0.65
CA ARG A 175 -26.75 -22.90 1.81
C ARG A 175 -26.58 -21.37 1.82
N GLY A 176 -27.12 -20.72 2.85
CA GLY A 176 -26.94 -19.29 3.10
C GLY A 176 -25.46 -18.97 3.23
N GLY A 177 -24.90 -18.26 2.26
CA GLY A 177 -23.53 -17.77 2.29
C GLY A 177 -23.44 -16.57 3.23
N GLY A 178 -23.11 -16.82 4.49
CA GLY A 178 -22.84 -15.79 5.50
C GLY A 178 -21.38 -15.35 5.56
N GLY A 179 -20.69 -15.30 4.40
CA GLY A 179 -19.26 -14.97 4.30
C GLY A 179 -18.98 -13.46 4.23
N MET A 180 -17.72 -13.10 3.98
CA MET A 180 -17.29 -11.76 3.53
C MET A 180 -17.02 -11.79 2.01
N ALA A 181 -17.46 -10.78 1.28
CA ALA A 181 -17.27 -10.64 -0.15
C ALA A 181 -15.78 -10.62 -0.57
N PRO A 182 -15.46 -11.09 -1.79
CA PRO A 182 -14.16 -10.84 -2.41
C PRO A 182 -13.80 -9.35 -2.40
N ALA A 183 -12.53 -9.02 -2.15
CA ALA A 183 -12.04 -7.64 -2.22
C ALA A 183 -11.52 -7.31 -3.64
N ASP A 184 -11.73 -6.07 -4.07
CA ASP A 184 -11.19 -5.50 -5.32
C ASP A 184 -10.38 -4.23 -4.99
N PRO A 185 -9.17 -4.37 -4.42
CA PRO A 185 -8.38 -3.24 -3.97
C PRO A 185 -7.55 -2.62 -5.10
N ASP A 186 -7.25 -1.32 -4.98
CA ASP A 186 -6.38 -0.61 -5.91
C ASP A 186 -4.96 -1.21 -5.95
N ARG A 187 -4.22 -0.94 -7.03
CA ARG A 187 -2.84 -1.45 -7.18
C ARG A 187 -1.92 -0.99 -6.05
N GLY A 188 -0.98 -1.86 -5.68
CA GLY A 188 -0.08 -1.65 -4.54
C GLY A 188 -0.75 -1.95 -3.19
N THR A 189 -1.99 -2.43 -3.20
CA THR A 189 -2.75 -2.80 -2.00
C THR A 189 -2.98 -4.30 -1.96
N LEU A 190 -2.69 -4.90 -0.81
CA LEU A 190 -2.92 -6.30 -0.52
C LEU A 190 -4.01 -6.40 0.55
N VAL A 191 -5.03 -7.22 0.28
CA VAL A 191 -6.04 -7.59 1.27
C VAL A 191 -5.93 -9.07 1.55
N ALA A 192 -5.61 -9.44 2.80
CA ALA A 192 -5.51 -10.82 3.23
C ALA A 192 -6.68 -11.16 4.16
N PHE A 193 -7.35 -12.28 3.89
CA PHE A 193 -8.43 -12.81 4.70
C PHE A 193 -8.00 -14.12 5.34
N ALA A 194 -8.35 -14.30 6.61
CA ALA A 194 -8.10 -15.55 7.34
C ALA A 194 -8.83 -16.77 6.75
N ALA A 195 -9.93 -16.55 6.03
CA ALA A 195 -10.68 -17.60 5.33
C ALA A 195 -11.21 -17.10 3.98
N LYS A 196 -11.30 -17.99 2.99
CA LYS A 196 -11.88 -17.72 1.67
C LYS A 196 -13.39 -17.52 1.73
N ASP A 197 -13.96 -17.10 0.61
CA ASP A 197 -15.42 -16.96 0.47
C ASP A 197 -16.17 -18.24 0.84
N GLY A 198 -17.24 -18.09 1.62
CA GLY A 198 -18.07 -19.21 2.10
C GLY A 198 -17.45 -20.11 3.18
N GLN A 199 -16.28 -19.77 3.74
CA GLN A 199 -15.69 -20.44 4.92
C GLN A 199 -15.64 -19.53 6.15
N VAL A 200 -15.64 -20.13 7.34
CA VAL A 200 -15.53 -19.44 8.63
C VAL A 200 -14.08 -19.51 9.10
N ALA A 201 -13.52 -18.38 9.55
CA ALA A 201 -12.23 -18.35 10.21
C ALA A 201 -12.38 -18.92 11.64
N LEU A 202 -11.49 -19.81 12.04
CA LEU A 202 -11.55 -20.46 13.34
C LEU A 202 -10.84 -19.59 14.39
N ASP A 203 -11.52 -19.25 15.48
CA ASP A 203 -10.90 -18.60 16.66
C ASP A 203 -9.85 -19.52 17.33
N GLY A 204 -9.98 -20.83 17.13
CA GLY A 204 -9.06 -21.85 17.66
C GLY A 204 -9.31 -22.18 19.14
N SER A 205 -8.62 -23.21 19.64
CA SER A 205 -8.67 -23.64 21.06
C SER A 205 -7.36 -23.41 21.81
N GLY A 206 -6.38 -22.79 21.15
CA GLY A 206 -5.10 -22.41 21.73
C GLY A 206 -5.15 -21.01 22.33
N SER A 207 -3.98 -20.38 22.50
CA SER A 207 -3.89 -19.00 22.98
C SER A 207 -4.22 -17.94 21.92
N ASN A 208 -4.09 -18.32 20.64
CA ASN A 208 -4.28 -17.47 19.45
C ASN A 208 -4.97 -18.29 18.36
N SER A 209 -5.57 -17.60 17.38
CA SER A 209 -6.18 -18.22 16.20
C SER A 209 -5.13 -18.95 15.34
N PRO A 210 -5.51 -20.01 14.59
CA PRO A 210 -4.59 -20.70 13.68
C PRO A 210 -4.02 -19.76 12.61
N TYR A 211 -4.80 -18.79 12.15
CA TYR A 211 -4.37 -17.80 11.16
C TYR A 211 -3.39 -16.81 11.76
N ALA A 212 -3.71 -16.18 12.90
CA ALA A 212 -2.82 -15.27 13.60
C ALA A 212 -1.49 -15.94 13.94
N THR A 213 -1.53 -17.18 14.43
CA THR A 213 -0.33 -17.97 14.75
C THR A 213 0.55 -18.19 13.52
N ALA A 214 -0.02 -18.68 12.42
CA ALA A 214 0.73 -18.92 11.19
C ALA A 214 1.28 -17.61 10.60
N LEU A 215 0.49 -16.54 10.64
CA LEU A 215 0.87 -15.23 10.14
C LEU A 215 2.06 -14.66 10.93
N MET A 216 1.98 -14.61 12.27
CA MET A 216 3.09 -14.14 13.11
C MET A 216 4.38 -14.95 12.89
N GLU A 217 4.27 -16.29 12.76
CA GLU A 217 5.41 -17.18 12.50
C GLU A 217 6.13 -16.82 11.18
N LYS A 218 5.40 -16.45 10.13
CA LYS A 218 5.98 -16.12 8.83
C LYS A 218 6.43 -14.65 8.73
N MET A 219 5.74 -13.72 9.39
CA MET A 219 6.06 -12.28 9.35
C MET A 219 7.45 -11.95 9.91
N VAL A 220 7.91 -12.71 10.90
CA VAL A 220 9.23 -12.53 11.51
C VAL A 220 10.38 -13.14 10.71
N GLN A 221 10.10 -13.87 9.62
CA GLN A 221 11.13 -14.55 8.85
C GLN A 221 11.93 -13.56 7.98
N PRO A 222 13.23 -13.37 8.25
CA PRO A 222 14.01 -12.40 7.51
C PRO A 222 14.17 -12.77 6.04
N GLY A 223 13.91 -11.80 5.15
CA GLY A 223 14.04 -11.98 3.71
C GLY A 223 13.01 -12.93 3.08
N LEU A 224 11.87 -13.19 3.74
CA LEU A 224 10.75 -13.90 3.13
C LEU A 224 9.91 -12.92 2.31
N GLU A 225 9.90 -13.09 0.98
CA GLU A 225 9.11 -12.24 0.09
C GLU A 225 7.62 -12.38 0.41
N ILE A 226 6.89 -11.26 0.46
CA ILE A 226 5.54 -11.18 1.01
C ILE A 226 4.52 -12.10 0.33
N SER A 227 4.60 -12.32 -0.99
CA SER A 227 3.70 -13.23 -1.69
C SER A 227 4.02 -14.69 -1.37
N LEU A 228 5.30 -15.04 -1.20
CA LEU A 228 5.68 -16.36 -0.68
C LEU A 228 5.24 -16.51 0.78
N MET A 229 5.36 -15.45 1.59
CA MET A 229 4.91 -15.44 2.98
C MET A 229 3.44 -15.81 3.10
N PHE A 230 2.53 -15.11 2.40
CA PHE A 230 1.10 -15.39 2.49
C PHE A 230 0.72 -16.77 1.93
N ARG A 231 1.47 -17.27 0.93
CA ARG A 231 1.30 -18.66 0.44
C ARG A 231 1.69 -19.67 1.51
N GLN A 232 2.84 -19.47 2.17
CA GLN A 232 3.26 -20.32 3.29
C GLN A 232 2.31 -20.22 4.50
N VAL A 233 1.72 -19.05 4.77
CA VAL A 233 0.67 -18.89 5.78
C VAL A 233 -0.55 -19.73 5.41
N ARG A 234 -1.04 -19.65 4.18
CA ARG A 234 -2.17 -20.47 3.70
C ARG A 234 -1.89 -21.96 3.89
N ASP A 235 -0.74 -22.43 3.44
CA ASP A 235 -0.38 -23.85 3.51
C ASP A 235 -0.29 -24.32 4.98
N ARG A 236 0.24 -23.49 5.86
CA ARG A 236 0.31 -23.76 7.30
C ARG A 236 -1.05 -23.81 7.98
N VAL A 237 -1.98 -22.92 7.60
CA VAL A 237 -3.35 -22.92 8.12
C VAL A 237 -4.12 -24.14 7.62
N LEU A 238 -4.00 -24.50 6.34
CA LEU A 238 -4.60 -25.72 5.79
C LEU A 238 -4.10 -26.96 6.55
N GLU A 239 -2.80 -27.06 6.79
CA GLU A 239 -2.20 -28.15 7.56
C GLU A 239 -2.76 -28.22 8.99
N THR A 240 -2.72 -27.09 9.71
CA THR A 240 -3.08 -27.03 11.14
C THR A 240 -4.57 -27.23 11.38
N THR A 241 -5.40 -26.80 10.43
CA THR A 241 -6.87 -26.91 10.52
C THR A 241 -7.42 -28.16 9.84
N GLY A 242 -6.58 -29.01 9.24
CA GLY A 242 -7.04 -30.18 8.50
C GLY A 242 -7.92 -29.82 7.28
N ASN A 243 -7.57 -28.73 6.59
CA ASN A 243 -8.30 -28.13 5.46
C ASN A 243 -9.68 -27.53 5.79
N LEU A 244 -9.96 -27.23 7.07
CA LEU A 244 -11.20 -26.57 7.47
C LEU A 244 -11.20 -25.07 7.19
N GLN A 245 -10.03 -24.46 7.12
CA GLN A 245 -9.84 -23.04 6.86
C GLN A 245 -8.77 -22.83 5.79
N GLU A 246 -9.09 -22.04 4.77
CA GLU A 246 -8.16 -21.66 3.71
C GLU A 246 -8.05 -20.14 3.61
N PRO A 247 -6.92 -19.54 4.01
CA PRO A 247 -6.67 -18.10 3.83
C PRO A 247 -6.63 -17.69 2.35
N HIS A 248 -7.01 -16.45 2.07
CA HIS A 248 -7.01 -15.92 0.70
C HIS A 248 -6.49 -14.48 0.64
N THR A 249 -5.76 -14.15 -0.41
CA THR A 249 -5.23 -12.80 -0.65
C THR A 249 -5.76 -12.21 -1.95
N TYR A 250 -6.08 -10.92 -1.93
CA TYR A 250 -6.53 -10.13 -3.08
C TYR A 250 -5.63 -8.92 -3.29
N GLY A 251 -5.62 -8.42 -4.52
CA GLY A 251 -4.91 -7.21 -4.90
C GLY A 251 -3.62 -7.44 -5.65
N SER A 252 -3.09 -6.35 -6.19
CA SER A 252 -1.85 -6.35 -6.98
C SER A 252 -0.71 -5.82 -6.12
N LEU A 253 0.31 -6.62 -5.94
CA LEU A 253 1.57 -6.20 -5.34
C LEU A 253 2.43 -5.48 -6.39
N THR A 254 3.29 -4.55 -5.98
CA THR A 254 4.24 -3.84 -6.88
C THR A 254 5.30 -4.79 -7.41
N GLY A 255 5.84 -4.62 -8.62
CA GLY A 255 6.90 -5.50 -9.11
C GLY A 255 8.27 -5.30 -8.50
N VAL A 256 8.37 -4.83 -7.26
CA VAL A 256 9.57 -4.93 -6.41
C VAL A 256 9.26 -5.96 -5.31
N PRO A 257 10.18 -6.88 -4.97
CA PRO A 257 9.91 -7.82 -3.89
C PRO A 257 9.86 -7.04 -2.59
N PHE A 258 8.93 -7.44 -1.72
CA PHE A 258 8.72 -6.76 -0.45
C PHE A 258 8.88 -7.72 0.72
N TYR A 259 9.45 -7.23 1.82
CA TYR A 259 9.77 -8.01 3.01
C TYR A 259 9.28 -7.28 4.27
N LEU A 260 8.57 -8.01 5.14
CA LEU A 260 8.04 -7.47 6.39
C LEU A 260 9.14 -7.38 7.47
N ALA A 261 9.77 -8.52 7.80
CA ALA A 261 11.04 -8.53 8.49
C ALA A 261 12.15 -8.17 7.50
N GLY A 262 13.03 -7.23 7.88
CA GLY A 262 14.15 -6.77 7.05
C GLY A 262 15.01 -7.93 6.50
N PRO A 263 15.90 -7.63 5.54
CA PRO A 263 16.70 -8.69 4.96
C PRO A 263 17.61 -9.28 6.06
N GLY A 264 17.95 -10.57 5.95
CA GLY A 264 18.66 -11.28 7.01
C GLY A 264 19.97 -10.59 7.39
N ALA A 265 20.57 -10.97 8.53
CA ALA A 265 21.68 -10.27 9.20
C ALA A 265 22.95 -9.95 8.35
N ASN A 266 23.00 -10.26 7.06
CA ASN A 266 24.10 -10.00 6.13
C ASN A 266 23.74 -9.16 4.89
N ASP A 267 22.52 -8.65 4.75
CA ASP A 267 22.08 -7.99 3.51
C ASP A 267 21.96 -6.47 3.68
N ALA A 268 22.64 -5.73 2.81
CA ALA A 268 22.55 -4.27 2.77
C ALA A 268 21.12 -3.85 2.34
N PRO A 269 20.59 -2.72 2.85
CA PRO A 269 19.31 -2.21 2.39
C PRO A 269 19.40 -1.90 0.90
N VAL A 270 18.75 -2.73 0.09
CA VAL A 270 18.64 -2.50 -1.36
C VAL A 270 17.78 -1.26 -1.54
N SER A 271 18.39 -0.22 -2.12
CA SER A 271 17.66 0.93 -2.62
C SER A 271 16.57 0.43 -3.57
N VAL A 272 15.33 0.91 -3.37
CA VAL A 272 14.15 0.62 -4.22
C VAL A 272 14.40 0.99 -5.70
N ALA A 273 15.48 1.72 -5.99
CA ALA A 273 15.82 2.23 -7.31
C ALA A 273 16.15 1.16 -8.38
N ASP A 274 16.33 -0.13 -8.05
CA ASP A 274 16.50 -1.18 -9.06
C ASP A 274 15.68 -2.43 -8.70
N ALA A 275 14.44 -2.54 -9.19
CA ALA A 275 13.60 -3.74 -9.05
C ALA A 275 14.37 -5.02 -9.44
N SER A 276 15.16 -4.94 -10.51
CA SER A 276 16.03 -6.03 -10.97
C SER A 276 17.10 -6.43 -9.95
N ALA A 277 17.70 -5.47 -9.23
CA ALA A 277 18.65 -5.78 -8.15
C ALA A 277 17.94 -6.40 -6.93
N ALA A 278 16.77 -5.88 -6.56
CA ALA A 278 15.99 -6.40 -5.44
C ALA A 278 15.52 -7.85 -5.68
N TRP A 279 15.01 -8.15 -6.87
CA TRP A 279 14.60 -9.52 -7.23
C TRP A 279 15.77 -10.47 -7.34
N ALA A 280 16.91 -10.02 -7.85
CA ALA A 280 18.06 -10.88 -8.01
C ALA A 280 18.66 -11.27 -6.64
N ALA A 281 18.57 -10.41 -5.62
CA ALA A 281 18.96 -10.77 -4.25
C ALA A 281 18.15 -11.92 -3.59
N LEU A 282 17.11 -12.45 -4.24
CA LEU A 282 16.35 -13.59 -3.72
C LEU A 282 17.18 -14.87 -3.62
N LYS A 283 16.90 -15.64 -2.57
CA LYS A 283 17.55 -16.93 -2.30
C LYS A 283 17.14 -17.97 -3.35
N PRO A 284 18.03 -18.93 -3.70
CA PRO A 284 17.74 -19.94 -4.73
C PRO A 284 16.50 -20.80 -4.46
N ASP A 285 16.22 -21.14 -3.21
CA ASP A 285 15.03 -21.90 -2.81
C ASP A 285 13.74 -21.11 -3.02
N GLN A 286 13.77 -19.79 -2.82
CA GLN A 286 12.66 -18.91 -3.13
C GLN A 286 12.45 -18.77 -4.65
N GLU A 287 13.53 -18.74 -5.44
CA GLU A 287 13.41 -18.75 -6.91
C GLU A 287 12.76 -20.02 -7.43
N GLU A 288 13.10 -21.19 -6.88
CA GLU A 288 12.44 -22.46 -7.24
C GLU A 288 10.94 -22.44 -6.93
N GLN A 289 10.55 -21.86 -5.79
CA GLN A 289 9.14 -21.64 -5.47
C GLN A 289 8.47 -20.69 -6.48
N LEU A 290 9.12 -19.58 -6.86
CA LEU A 290 8.59 -18.66 -7.87
C LEU A 290 8.42 -19.35 -9.23
N LEU A 291 9.35 -20.23 -9.64
CA LEU A 291 9.23 -21.00 -10.89
C LEU A 291 7.99 -21.90 -10.86
N ALA A 292 7.80 -22.67 -9.79
CA ALA A 292 6.63 -23.52 -9.63
C ALA A 292 5.32 -22.72 -9.68
N LEU A 293 5.32 -21.52 -9.10
CA LEU A 293 4.15 -20.64 -9.08
C LEU A 293 3.89 -19.97 -10.43
N ALA A 294 4.94 -19.59 -11.15
CA ALA A 294 4.83 -19.09 -12.51
C ALA A 294 4.23 -20.15 -13.46
N ASP A 295 4.57 -21.42 -13.27
CA ASP A 295 3.97 -22.53 -14.03
C ASP A 295 2.48 -22.76 -13.72
N LEU A 296 2.02 -22.32 -12.54
CA LEU A 296 0.61 -22.28 -12.16
C LEU A 296 -0.11 -20.99 -12.61
N GLY A 297 0.57 -20.09 -13.34
CA GLY A 297 -0.01 -18.87 -13.87
C GLY A 297 0.14 -17.63 -12.97
N ASP A 298 0.93 -17.70 -11.90
CA ASP A 298 1.14 -16.56 -11.01
C ASP A 298 1.95 -15.44 -11.69
N THR A 299 1.27 -14.39 -12.12
CA THR A 299 1.85 -13.28 -12.89
C THR A 299 2.91 -12.50 -12.11
N ARG A 300 2.78 -12.42 -10.78
CA ARG A 300 3.80 -11.82 -9.91
C ARG A 300 5.09 -12.61 -9.93
N SER A 301 5.02 -13.93 -9.80
CA SER A 301 6.21 -14.78 -9.86
C SER A 301 6.88 -14.69 -11.23
N MET A 302 6.10 -14.66 -12.31
CA MET A 302 6.63 -14.39 -13.66
C MET A 302 7.36 -13.04 -13.75
N LEU A 303 6.75 -11.96 -13.24
CA LEU A 303 7.37 -10.63 -13.19
C LEU A 303 8.69 -10.65 -12.41
N GLY A 304 8.69 -11.25 -11.21
CA GLY A 304 9.89 -11.37 -10.39
C GLY A 304 10.99 -12.15 -11.10
N LEU A 305 10.67 -13.29 -11.71
CA LEU A 305 11.61 -14.07 -12.51
C LEU A 305 12.15 -13.27 -13.71
N ALA A 306 11.30 -12.52 -14.41
CA ALA A 306 11.75 -11.64 -15.49
C ALA A 306 12.77 -10.61 -15.02
N TYR A 307 12.52 -9.96 -13.88
CA TYR A 307 13.46 -9.01 -13.28
C TYR A 307 14.79 -9.66 -12.87
N ILE A 308 14.78 -10.89 -12.35
CA ILE A 308 16.01 -11.68 -12.10
C ILE A 308 16.77 -11.89 -13.41
N ARG A 309 16.06 -12.29 -14.47
CA ARG A 309 16.66 -12.58 -15.78
C ARG A 309 17.13 -11.33 -16.53
N LEU A 310 16.59 -10.15 -16.21
CA LEU A 310 17.07 -8.87 -16.75
C LEU A 310 18.25 -8.29 -15.97
N ASN A 311 18.65 -8.88 -14.83
CA ASN A 311 19.77 -8.39 -14.05
C ASN A 311 21.11 -8.88 -14.62
N PRO A 312 21.97 -8.00 -15.15
CA PRO A 312 23.27 -8.40 -15.70
C PRO A 312 24.29 -8.84 -14.64
N ASN A 313 24.06 -8.51 -13.36
CA ASN A 313 25.07 -8.61 -12.31
C ASN A 313 25.11 -9.96 -11.57
N GLU A 314 24.19 -10.89 -11.87
CA GLU A 314 23.98 -12.07 -11.02
C GLU A 314 24.21 -13.44 -11.69
N GLY A 315 24.82 -13.46 -12.88
CA GLY A 315 25.09 -14.72 -13.60
C GLY A 315 23.84 -15.48 -14.07
N ARG A 316 22.64 -14.97 -13.76
CA ARG A 316 21.31 -15.44 -14.20
C ARG A 316 20.72 -14.58 -15.32
N PHE A 317 21.54 -13.70 -15.92
CA PHE A 317 21.12 -12.81 -17.00
C PHE A 317 20.71 -13.61 -18.24
N ASP A 318 19.42 -13.56 -18.57
CA ASP A 318 18.85 -14.15 -19.78
C ASP A 318 17.66 -13.31 -20.27
N PRO A 319 17.91 -12.25 -21.05
CA PRO A 319 16.85 -11.40 -21.59
C PRO A 319 15.80 -12.14 -22.40
N LYS A 320 16.11 -13.30 -23.00
CA LYS A 320 15.13 -14.08 -23.76
C LYS A 320 14.15 -14.77 -22.81
N ALA A 321 14.65 -15.36 -21.73
CA ALA A 321 13.80 -15.91 -20.69
C ALA A 321 12.94 -14.82 -20.02
N ALA A 322 13.49 -13.61 -19.84
CA ALA A 322 12.71 -12.48 -19.34
C ALA A 322 11.54 -12.11 -20.26
N VAL A 323 11.77 -12.06 -21.57
CA VAL A 323 10.71 -11.83 -22.57
C VAL A 323 9.62 -12.91 -22.47
N ASP A 324 9.98 -14.19 -22.30
CA ASP A 324 9.00 -15.27 -22.14
C ASP A 324 8.11 -15.07 -20.91
N PHE A 325 8.72 -14.82 -19.74
CA PHE A 325 7.96 -14.57 -18.51
C PHE A 325 7.07 -13.33 -18.62
N LEU A 326 7.58 -12.23 -19.18
CA LEU A 326 6.80 -11.01 -19.38
C LEU A 326 5.67 -11.21 -20.37
N GLN A 327 5.89 -11.97 -21.46
CA GLN A 327 4.85 -12.27 -22.43
C GLN A 327 3.72 -13.09 -21.77
N ARG A 328 4.05 -14.16 -21.04
CA ARG A 328 3.07 -14.96 -20.29
C ARG A 328 2.29 -14.12 -19.27
N ALA A 329 2.98 -13.26 -18.53
CA ALA A 329 2.33 -12.39 -17.54
C ALA A 329 1.46 -11.31 -18.21
N ALA A 330 1.91 -10.73 -19.32
CA ALA A 330 1.15 -9.74 -20.08
C ALA A 330 -0.12 -10.35 -20.72
N ASP A 331 -0.03 -11.58 -21.22
CA ASP A 331 -1.15 -12.34 -21.78
C ASP A 331 -2.16 -12.73 -20.69
N ALA A 332 -1.69 -12.97 -19.46
CA ALA A 332 -2.52 -13.12 -18.28
C ALA A 332 -3.07 -11.79 -17.72
N GLY A 333 -2.87 -10.68 -18.43
CA GLY A 333 -3.44 -9.37 -18.11
C GLY A 333 -2.58 -8.47 -17.22
N SER A 334 -1.34 -8.86 -16.91
CA SER A 334 -0.48 -8.04 -16.04
C SER A 334 -0.08 -6.71 -16.72
N PRO A 335 -0.53 -5.57 -16.18
CA PRO A 335 -0.27 -4.22 -16.72
C PRO A 335 1.20 -3.83 -16.62
N GLU A 336 1.86 -4.24 -15.54
CA GLU A 336 3.29 -4.01 -15.33
C GLU A 336 4.10 -4.88 -16.29
N ALA A 337 3.68 -6.12 -16.54
CA ALA A 337 4.35 -6.97 -17.52
C ALA A 337 4.20 -6.41 -18.94
N GLN A 338 3.04 -5.86 -19.28
CA GLN A 338 2.82 -5.14 -20.55
C GLN A 338 3.79 -3.96 -20.67
N PHE A 339 3.92 -3.14 -19.63
CA PHE A 339 4.85 -2.00 -19.60
C PHE A 339 6.32 -2.43 -19.74
N GLU A 340 6.78 -3.39 -18.96
CA GLU A 340 8.18 -3.85 -19.03
C GLU A 340 8.48 -4.54 -20.37
N LEU A 341 7.54 -5.32 -20.90
CA LEU A 341 7.65 -5.90 -22.24
C LEU A 341 7.71 -4.83 -23.33
N ALA A 342 6.95 -3.73 -23.19
CA ALA A 342 7.01 -2.59 -24.11
C ALA A 342 8.43 -2.00 -24.18
N LYS A 343 9.07 -1.81 -23.02
CA LYS A 343 10.45 -1.33 -22.92
C LYS A 343 11.45 -2.30 -23.57
N LEU A 344 11.23 -3.61 -23.49
CA LEU A 344 12.09 -4.60 -24.16
C LEU A 344 11.96 -4.53 -25.68
N TYR A 345 10.74 -4.42 -26.23
CA TYR A 345 10.52 -4.22 -27.66
C TYR A 345 11.01 -2.86 -28.16
N GLU A 346 10.92 -1.80 -27.35
CA GLU A 346 11.46 -0.49 -27.70
C GLU A 346 12.99 -0.54 -27.85
N ARG A 347 13.68 -1.26 -26.95
CA ARG A 347 15.15 -1.32 -26.89
C ARG A 347 15.76 -2.46 -27.70
N GLY A 348 14.98 -3.47 -28.07
CA GLY A 348 15.47 -4.71 -28.68
C GLY A 348 16.25 -5.61 -27.71
N THR A 349 15.84 -5.63 -26.43
CA THR A 349 16.52 -6.42 -25.39
C THR A 349 15.88 -7.79 -25.25
N GLY A 350 16.60 -8.85 -25.67
CA GLY A 350 16.07 -10.23 -25.64
C GLY A 350 15.08 -10.56 -26.76
N VAL A 351 14.64 -9.56 -27.52
CA VAL A 351 13.76 -9.65 -28.69
C VAL A 351 14.18 -8.63 -29.74
N ASP A 352 13.80 -8.80 -31.00
CA ASP A 352 14.02 -7.77 -32.02
C ASP A 352 13.22 -6.50 -31.69
N ALA A 353 13.79 -5.33 -31.98
CA ALA A 353 13.13 -4.07 -31.70
C ALA A 353 11.88 -3.91 -32.59
N ASP A 354 10.75 -3.62 -31.96
CA ASP A 354 9.47 -3.39 -32.62
C ASP A 354 8.74 -2.19 -31.98
N PRO A 355 8.92 -0.98 -32.54
CA PRO A 355 8.29 0.23 -32.00
C PRO A 355 6.76 0.20 -32.03
N ALA A 356 6.15 -0.50 -33.00
CA ALA A 356 4.69 -0.60 -33.09
C ALA A 356 4.17 -1.49 -31.96
N ARG A 357 4.81 -2.64 -31.74
CA ARG A 357 4.47 -3.53 -30.63
C ARG A 357 4.69 -2.89 -29.26
N ALA A 358 5.80 -2.15 -29.09
CA ALA A 358 6.05 -1.39 -27.87
C ALA A 358 4.92 -0.39 -27.58
N LEU A 359 4.49 0.37 -28.60
CA LEU A 359 3.40 1.33 -28.45
C LEU A 359 2.07 0.67 -28.07
N GLU A 360 1.72 -0.47 -28.67
CA GLU A 360 0.52 -1.24 -28.31
C GLU A 360 0.54 -1.66 -26.84
N LEU A 361 1.67 -2.16 -26.37
CA LEU A 361 1.84 -2.62 -24.99
C LEU A 361 1.79 -1.46 -23.98
N TYR A 362 2.42 -0.32 -24.28
CA TYR A 362 2.28 0.90 -23.47
C TYR A 362 0.82 1.35 -23.38
N GLN A 363 0.08 1.31 -24.49
CA GLN A 363 -1.34 1.66 -24.51
C GLN A 363 -2.19 0.67 -23.72
N ALA A 364 -1.89 -0.63 -23.78
CA ALA A 364 -2.57 -1.66 -23.00
C ALA A 364 -2.37 -1.46 -21.49
N ALA A 365 -1.14 -1.22 -21.05
CA ALA A 365 -0.84 -0.94 -19.64
C ALA A 365 -1.55 0.35 -19.16
N ALA A 366 -1.51 1.41 -19.97
CA ALA A 366 -2.15 2.68 -19.69
C ALA A 366 -3.69 2.62 -19.70
N ALA A 367 -4.29 1.70 -20.46
CA ALA A 367 -5.74 1.48 -20.44
C ALA A 367 -6.21 0.89 -19.11
N GLN A 368 -5.30 0.24 -18.37
CA GLN A 368 -5.53 -0.28 -17.04
C GLN A 368 -4.99 0.64 -15.93
N ASP A 369 -4.89 1.95 -16.16
CA ASP A 369 -4.40 2.92 -15.17
C ASP A 369 -2.95 2.64 -14.64
N PHE A 370 -2.08 2.02 -15.44
CA PHE A 370 -0.66 1.90 -15.07
C PHE A 370 0.06 3.24 -15.24
N ALA A 371 0.34 3.91 -14.12
CA ALA A 371 0.75 5.31 -14.12
C ALA A 371 2.08 5.57 -14.84
N ASP A 372 3.06 4.65 -14.75
CA ASP A 372 4.32 4.77 -15.49
C ASP A 372 4.10 4.74 -17.01
N ALA A 373 3.25 3.82 -17.50
CA ALA A 373 2.89 3.77 -18.92
C ALA A 373 2.14 5.03 -19.38
N ILE A 374 1.26 5.57 -18.54
CA ILE A 374 0.53 6.82 -18.82
C ILE A 374 1.51 8.00 -18.92
N ASN A 375 2.46 8.09 -17.99
CA ASN A 375 3.50 9.11 -17.98
C ASN A 375 4.38 9.02 -19.24
N ASP A 376 4.83 7.81 -19.60
CA ASP A 376 5.68 7.58 -20.77
C ASP A 376 4.94 7.87 -22.09
N LEU A 377 3.66 7.52 -22.18
CA LEU A 377 2.81 7.96 -23.30
C LEU A 377 2.67 9.48 -23.37
N GLY A 378 2.65 10.17 -22.23
CA GLY A 378 2.71 11.63 -22.15
C GLY A 378 3.97 12.17 -22.81
N PHE A 379 5.14 11.63 -22.46
CA PHE A 379 6.42 12.02 -23.09
C PHE A 379 6.47 11.68 -24.59
N LEU A 380 6.04 10.48 -24.98
CA LEU A 380 5.96 10.06 -26.38
C LEU A 380 5.05 10.98 -27.21
N HIS A 381 3.93 11.43 -26.63
CA HIS A 381 3.08 12.43 -27.27
C HIS A 381 3.66 13.84 -27.23
N TYR A 382 4.45 14.21 -26.22
CA TYR A 382 5.04 15.55 -26.17
C TYR A 382 6.13 15.73 -27.23
N GLN A 383 7.04 14.76 -27.34
CA GLN A 383 8.22 14.82 -28.21
C GLN A 383 8.01 14.17 -29.59
N GLY A 384 7.04 13.25 -29.69
CA GLY A 384 6.98 12.27 -30.77
C GLY A 384 7.92 11.09 -30.47
N GLY A 385 7.53 9.89 -30.89
CA GLY A 385 8.27 8.65 -30.58
C GLY A 385 7.45 7.41 -30.94
N LEU A 386 8.11 6.29 -31.20
CA LEU A 386 7.45 5.02 -31.57
C LEU A 386 6.43 5.16 -32.73
N GLY A 387 6.74 6.02 -33.71
CA GLY A 387 5.84 6.30 -34.84
C GLY A 387 4.75 7.35 -34.57
N LEU A 388 4.62 7.85 -33.34
CA LEU A 388 3.74 8.96 -33.01
C LEU A 388 4.33 10.31 -33.42
N ARG A 389 3.46 11.21 -33.90
CA ARG A 389 3.77 12.64 -34.05
C ARG A 389 3.53 13.37 -32.73
N ALA A 390 4.33 14.40 -32.48
CA ALA A 390 4.16 15.29 -31.34
C ALA A 390 2.74 15.92 -31.32
N ASN A 391 2.09 15.82 -30.17
CA ASN A 391 0.80 16.40 -29.83
C ASN A 391 0.83 16.86 -28.35
N PRO A 392 1.34 18.07 -28.06
CA PRO A 392 1.46 18.58 -26.70
C PRO A 392 0.12 18.62 -25.95
N LYS A 393 -1.00 18.94 -26.61
CA LYS A 393 -2.32 18.96 -25.96
C LYS A 393 -2.70 17.58 -25.42
N LYS A 394 -2.43 16.51 -26.18
CA LYS A 394 -2.68 15.14 -25.73
C LYS A 394 -1.70 14.73 -24.63
N ALA A 395 -0.44 15.14 -24.72
CA ALA A 395 0.56 14.90 -23.67
C ALA A 395 0.11 15.47 -22.31
N LEU A 396 -0.44 16.70 -22.29
CA LEU A 396 -0.95 17.32 -21.07
C LEU A 396 -2.06 16.48 -20.40
N THR A 397 -2.95 15.85 -21.18
CA THR A 397 -4.00 14.97 -20.62
C THR A 397 -3.43 13.69 -20.02
N PHE A 398 -2.33 13.16 -20.56
CA PHE A 398 -1.63 12.01 -19.97
C PHE A 398 -0.91 12.40 -18.68
N PHE A 399 -0.22 13.54 -18.66
CA PHE A 399 0.46 14.02 -17.46
C PHE A 399 -0.52 14.32 -16.32
N GLU A 400 -1.67 14.93 -16.61
CA GLU A 400 -2.74 15.12 -15.63
C GLU A 400 -3.20 13.79 -15.04
N ARG A 401 -3.55 12.81 -15.90
CA ARG A 401 -4.00 11.49 -15.44
C ARG A 401 -2.95 10.76 -14.61
N ALA A 402 -1.68 10.80 -15.01
CA ALA A 402 -0.60 10.19 -14.23
C ALA A 402 -0.40 10.90 -12.88
N ALA A 403 -0.53 12.23 -12.83
CA ALA A 403 -0.45 13.00 -11.60
C ALA A 403 -1.61 12.68 -10.64
N ASP A 404 -2.82 12.52 -11.18
CA ASP A 404 -4.01 12.13 -10.41
C ASP A 404 -3.89 10.70 -9.87
N LEU A 405 -3.22 9.80 -10.61
CA LEU A 405 -2.80 8.47 -10.15
C LEU A 405 -1.58 8.48 -9.22
N ARG A 406 -1.18 9.65 -8.74
CA ARG A 406 -0.07 9.86 -7.78
C ARG A 406 1.32 9.47 -8.27
N HIS A 407 1.57 9.43 -9.58
CA HIS A 407 2.91 9.23 -10.11
C HIS A 407 3.82 10.43 -9.73
N PRO A 408 4.87 10.26 -8.90
CA PRO A 408 5.58 11.38 -8.27
C PRO A 408 6.15 12.39 -9.26
N GLN A 409 6.77 11.92 -10.35
CA GLN A 409 7.33 12.77 -11.39
C GLN A 409 6.24 13.47 -12.20
N ALA A 410 5.08 12.82 -12.41
CA ALA A 410 3.98 13.43 -13.14
C ALA A 410 3.31 14.53 -12.32
N GLN A 411 3.13 14.33 -11.00
CA GLN A 411 2.63 15.36 -10.09
C GLN A 411 3.50 16.62 -10.14
N PHE A 412 4.83 16.45 -10.08
CA PHE A 412 5.76 17.55 -10.21
C PHE A 412 5.66 18.26 -11.56
N ASN A 413 5.75 17.50 -12.66
CA ASN A 413 5.73 18.06 -14.00
C ASN A 413 4.41 18.79 -14.27
N PHE A 414 3.29 18.23 -13.82
CA PHE A 414 1.98 18.83 -13.99
C PHE A 414 1.83 20.12 -13.17
N ALA A 415 2.37 20.16 -11.95
CA ALA A 415 2.42 21.40 -11.16
C ALA A 415 3.20 22.52 -11.87
N ALA A 416 4.37 22.20 -12.44
CA ALA A 416 5.16 23.16 -13.20
C ALA A 416 4.41 23.68 -14.44
N LEU A 417 3.73 22.79 -15.18
CA LEU A 417 2.92 23.17 -16.34
C LEU A 417 1.75 24.09 -15.98
N ILE A 418 1.13 23.89 -14.81
CA ILE A 418 0.08 24.78 -14.29
C ILE A 418 0.68 26.14 -13.92
N ASP A 419 1.81 26.17 -13.21
CA ASP A 419 2.47 27.42 -12.79
C ASP A 419 2.96 28.26 -13.98
N ASP A 420 3.43 27.59 -15.04
CA ASP A 420 3.81 28.23 -16.32
C ASP A 420 2.60 28.74 -17.14
N GLY A 421 1.37 28.48 -16.68
CA GLY A 421 0.14 28.90 -17.35
C GLY A 421 -0.23 28.09 -18.60
N LEU A 422 0.38 26.92 -18.79
CA LEU A 422 0.12 26.05 -19.93
C LEU A 422 -1.19 25.25 -19.80
N ILE A 423 -1.80 25.25 -18.61
CA ILE A 423 -3.12 24.67 -18.33
C ILE A 423 -4.11 25.80 -17.95
N PRO A 424 -4.79 26.44 -18.92
CA PRO A 424 -5.59 27.63 -18.67
C PRO A 424 -6.77 27.46 -17.70
N SER A 425 -7.20 26.22 -17.45
CA SER A 425 -8.27 25.88 -16.52
C SER A 425 -7.81 25.73 -15.06
N LYS A 426 -6.50 25.75 -14.81
CA LYS A 426 -5.90 25.56 -13.48
C LYS A 426 -5.04 26.77 -13.10
N GLY A 427 -4.84 26.98 -11.81
CA GLY A 427 -4.08 28.10 -11.28
C GLY A 427 -3.13 27.73 -10.14
N PRO A 428 -2.59 28.73 -9.43
CA PRO A 428 -1.61 28.54 -8.37
C PRO A 428 -2.02 27.56 -7.25
N GLU A 429 -3.31 27.48 -6.92
CA GLU A 429 -3.83 26.53 -5.92
C GLU A 429 -3.73 25.08 -6.38
N ASP A 430 -3.99 24.82 -7.66
CA ASP A 430 -3.89 23.50 -8.27
C ASP A 430 -2.42 23.08 -8.36
N SER A 431 -1.53 23.99 -8.81
CA SER A 431 -0.09 23.76 -8.80
C SER A 431 0.40 23.40 -7.40
N ALA A 432 0.04 24.19 -6.39
CA ALA A 432 0.40 23.91 -5.00
C ALA A 432 -0.18 22.58 -4.49
N HIS A 433 -1.34 22.15 -5.00
CA HIS A 433 -1.93 20.86 -4.63
C HIS A 433 -1.08 19.71 -5.12
N TYR A 434 -0.66 19.73 -6.38
CA TYR A 434 0.21 18.70 -6.93
C TYR A 434 1.62 18.74 -6.33
N LEU A 435 2.17 19.92 -6.00
CA LEU A 435 3.44 20.03 -5.27
C LEU A 435 3.35 19.42 -3.87
N TYR A 436 2.29 19.74 -3.13
CA TYR A 436 2.05 19.15 -1.82
C TYR A 436 1.87 17.64 -1.94
N ALA A 437 1.09 17.15 -2.90
CA ALA A 437 0.88 15.73 -3.14
C ALA A 437 2.19 15.01 -3.50
N ALA A 438 3.07 15.64 -4.30
CA ALA A 438 4.39 15.11 -4.63
C ALA A 438 5.33 15.02 -3.41
N LEU A 439 5.25 15.97 -2.48
CA LEU A 439 5.97 15.88 -1.19
C LEU A 439 5.44 14.71 -0.36
N ARG A 440 4.11 14.59 -0.23
CA ARG A 440 3.48 13.48 0.52
C ARG A 440 3.83 12.14 -0.12
N SER A 441 3.82 12.00 -1.44
CA SER A 441 4.23 10.77 -2.14
C SER A 441 5.73 10.45 -2.05
N GLY A 442 6.53 11.29 -1.40
CA GLY A 442 7.95 11.01 -1.13
C GLY A 442 8.88 11.40 -2.27
N SER A 443 8.48 12.33 -3.15
CA SER A 443 9.36 12.83 -4.20
C SER A 443 10.51 13.65 -3.62
N SER A 444 11.68 13.01 -3.49
CA SER A 444 12.90 13.66 -3.03
C SER A 444 13.35 14.76 -4.00
N ASP A 445 13.07 14.60 -5.30
CA ASP A 445 13.31 15.64 -6.30
C ASP A 445 12.51 16.91 -5.99
N VAL A 446 11.21 16.79 -5.71
CA VAL A 446 10.38 17.95 -5.32
C VAL A 446 10.86 18.56 -4.01
N LEU A 447 11.20 17.74 -3.00
CA LEU A 447 11.75 18.23 -1.74
C LEU A 447 13.02 19.07 -1.99
N ASN A 448 14.01 18.50 -2.67
CA ASN A 448 15.29 19.16 -2.95
C ASN A 448 15.09 20.46 -3.73
N LEU A 449 14.22 20.41 -4.74
CA LEU A 449 13.97 21.55 -5.62
C LEU A 449 13.21 22.69 -4.93
N LEU A 450 12.21 22.39 -4.09
CA LEU A 450 11.54 23.40 -3.26
C LEU A 450 12.47 23.95 -2.17
N SER A 451 13.44 23.17 -1.71
CA SER A 451 14.45 23.63 -0.74
C SER A 451 15.54 24.51 -1.37
N GLU A 452 16.08 24.11 -2.51
CA GLU A 452 17.23 24.76 -3.13
C GLU A 452 16.83 25.87 -4.11
N ARG A 453 15.71 25.70 -4.82
CA ARG A 453 15.29 26.57 -5.92
C ARG A 453 13.81 26.96 -5.85
N PRO A 454 13.29 27.43 -4.70
CA PRO A 454 11.86 27.72 -4.54
C PRO A 454 11.35 28.75 -5.55
N LYS A 455 12.20 29.68 -5.99
CA LYS A 455 11.85 30.76 -6.93
C LYS A 455 11.59 30.32 -8.37
N MET A 456 11.76 29.03 -8.69
CA MET A 456 11.32 28.52 -9.97
C MET A 456 9.79 28.50 -10.09
N PHE A 457 9.09 28.45 -8.96
CA PHE A 457 7.65 28.63 -8.91
C PHE A 457 7.30 30.09 -8.67
N THR A 458 6.20 30.53 -9.28
CA THR A 458 5.67 31.88 -9.08
C THR A 458 5.43 32.19 -7.60
N ALA A 459 5.43 33.49 -7.25
CA ALA A 459 5.13 33.90 -5.88
C ALA A 459 3.72 33.50 -5.43
N GLU A 460 2.77 33.39 -6.37
CA GLU A 460 1.39 32.98 -6.10
C GLU A 460 1.32 31.49 -5.73
N THR A 461 1.99 30.63 -6.50
CA THR A 461 2.07 29.19 -6.21
C THR A 461 2.78 28.93 -4.89
N ARG A 462 3.87 29.66 -4.60
CA ARG A 462 4.55 29.57 -3.31
C ARG A 462 3.65 29.94 -2.12
N ARG A 463 2.82 30.99 -2.24
CA ARG A 463 1.84 31.36 -1.21
C ARG A 463 0.73 30.31 -1.07
N ALA A 464 0.28 29.75 -2.17
CA ALA A 464 -0.67 28.64 -2.16
C ALA A 464 -0.09 27.41 -1.44
N LEU A 465 1.19 27.07 -1.66
CA LEU A 465 1.84 25.98 -0.96
C LEU A 465 1.99 26.27 0.55
N GLN A 466 2.38 27.48 0.95
CA GLN A 466 2.40 27.87 2.37
C GLN A 466 1.02 27.73 3.04
N ARG A 467 -0.07 28.05 2.33
CA ARG A 467 -1.44 27.81 2.83
C ARG A 467 -1.71 26.33 3.04
N LYS A 468 -1.39 25.48 2.05
CA LYS A 468 -1.56 24.03 2.20
C LYS A 468 -0.77 23.47 3.38
N LEU A 469 0.47 23.89 3.57
CA LEU A 469 1.27 23.50 4.72
C LEU A 469 0.63 23.96 6.05
N LYS A 470 0.02 25.15 6.07
CA LYS A 470 -0.66 25.69 7.24
C LYS A 470 -1.97 24.95 7.55
N ASP A 471 -2.78 24.68 6.54
CA ASP A 471 -4.04 23.94 6.66
C ASP A 471 -3.82 22.51 7.18
N ASN A 472 -2.65 21.92 6.89
CA ASN A 472 -2.22 20.62 7.37
C ASN A 472 -1.34 20.68 8.63
N ASN A 473 -1.31 21.81 9.35
CA ASN A 473 -0.57 22.01 10.60
C ASN A 473 0.97 21.84 10.53
N PHE A 474 1.56 21.88 9.33
CA PHE A 474 3.02 21.85 9.14
C PHE A 474 3.67 23.25 9.17
N TYR A 475 2.89 24.32 9.11
CA TYR A 475 3.43 25.68 9.05
C TYR A 475 2.55 26.72 9.76
N ALA A 476 3.11 27.48 10.70
CA ALA A 476 2.37 28.51 11.44
C ALA A 476 2.68 29.95 11.00
N GLY A 477 3.63 30.15 10.08
CA GLY A 477 4.11 31.49 9.69
C GLY A 477 3.18 32.28 8.74
N ALA A 478 3.74 33.34 8.17
CA ALA A 478 3.05 34.23 7.24
C ALA A 478 2.97 33.63 5.83
N ILE A 479 1.90 33.96 5.09
CA ILE A 479 1.73 33.54 3.69
C ILE A 479 2.26 34.67 2.80
N ASP A 480 3.58 34.78 2.71
CA ASP A 480 4.30 35.82 1.97
C ASP A 480 4.89 35.33 0.64
N GLY A 481 4.97 34.01 0.48
CA GLY A 481 5.59 33.30 -0.62
C GLY A 481 7.08 33.10 -0.42
N ASP A 482 7.67 33.57 0.68
CA ASP A 482 9.10 33.39 0.97
C ASP A 482 9.35 32.08 1.70
N PHE A 483 10.22 31.24 1.14
CA PHE A 483 10.48 29.91 1.68
C PHE A 483 11.64 29.95 2.67
N GLY A 484 11.46 30.77 3.72
CA GLY A 484 12.39 30.88 4.83
C GLY A 484 12.41 29.63 5.72
N PRO A 485 13.19 29.63 6.82
CA PRO A 485 13.39 28.44 7.65
C PRO A 485 12.11 27.76 8.15
N GLY A 486 11.07 28.54 8.47
CA GLY A 486 9.78 27.98 8.90
C GLY A 486 9.06 27.21 7.79
N THR A 487 9.03 27.73 6.58
CA THR A 487 8.41 27.05 5.44
C THR A 487 9.22 25.84 5.03
N GLN A 488 10.55 25.92 5.07
CA GLN A 488 11.44 24.77 4.80
C GLN A 488 11.20 23.62 5.79
N ARG A 489 11.05 23.92 7.08
CA ARG A 489 10.65 22.91 8.07
C ARG A 489 9.28 22.31 7.74
N GLY A 490 8.30 23.14 7.39
CA GLY A 490 6.97 22.65 7.00
C GLY A 490 7.00 21.74 5.76
N ILE A 491 7.82 22.07 4.75
CA ILE A 491 8.03 21.23 3.56
C ILE A 491 8.64 19.88 3.94
N ARG A 492 9.66 19.87 4.82
CA ARG A 492 10.29 18.65 5.33
C ARG A 492 9.31 17.78 6.12
N GLN A 493 8.50 18.40 6.99
CA GLN A 493 7.46 17.71 7.76
C GLN A 493 6.36 17.16 6.85
N ALA A 494 5.95 17.91 5.82
CA ALA A 494 5.03 17.41 4.82
C ALA A 494 5.62 16.21 4.08
N TYR A 495 6.92 16.22 3.75
CA TYR A 495 7.61 15.03 3.24
C TYR A 495 7.72 13.88 4.27
N GLY A 496 7.52 14.13 5.56
CA GLY A 496 7.66 13.10 6.61
C GLY A 496 9.04 13.02 7.25
N LEU A 497 9.93 14.00 6.99
CA LEU A 497 11.15 14.17 7.79
C LEU A 497 10.82 14.95 9.07
N GLU A 498 11.49 14.62 10.17
CA GLU A 498 11.46 15.44 11.36
C GLU A 498 11.98 16.86 11.08
N GLY A 499 11.33 17.83 11.71
CA GLY A 499 11.47 19.28 11.46
C GLY A 499 12.66 19.94 12.12
#